data_AF-A0A5C1QUD9-F1
#
_entry.id   AF-A0A5C1QUD9-F1
#
_cell.length_a   1.000
_cell.length_b   1.000
_cell.length_c   1.000
_cell.angle_alpha   90.00
_cell.angle_beta   90.00
_cell.angle_gamma   90.00
#
_symmetry.space_group_name_H-M   'P 1'
#
loop_
_entity.id
_entity.type
_entity.pdbx_description
1 polymer ?
#
loop_
_entity_poly.entity_id
_entity_poly.type
_entity_poly.pdbx_seq_one_letter_code
_entity_poly.pdbx_strand_id
1 'polypeptide(L)'
;MNEKQMRKADFISSIVLIIFGITVTWMAIKMPRLEEKGINPYTAPGVVPGILGVVILLLSLIMFVRTIRHSDFLPKIEKGNVKNLIKDEGTIRLMVSLALCLVYALVLVGNIPYVLATFLFVFGFILCFDMKFDKIEKSRKKIIIVAFIEAIISSAVISAAFQYLFLVDLP
;
A
#
# COMPACT_ATOMS: atom_id res chain seq x y z
N MET A 1 14.48 3.81 20.61
CA MET A 1 14.79 4.94 19.71
C MET A 1 14.82 6.21 20.56
N ASN A 2 15.78 7.12 20.37
CA ASN A 2 15.87 8.34 21.20
C ASN A 2 14.76 9.34 20.78
N GLU A 3 14.18 10.11 21.70
CA GLU A 3 13.06 11.03 21.40
C GLU A 3 13.35 12.01 20.26
N LYS A 4 14.61 12.45 20.13
CA LYS A 4 15.04 13.31 19.01
C LYS A 4 14.99 12.59 17.66
N GLN A 5 15.27 11.29 17.63
CA GLN A 5 15.18 10.47 16.41
C GLN A 5 13.72 10.19 16.03
N MET A 6 12.85 9.94 17.01
CA MET A 6 11.40 9.80 16.78
C MET A 6 10.81 11.06 16.16
N ARG A 7 11.15 12.24 16.69
CA ARG A 7 10.71 13.53 16.13
C ARG A 7 11.20 13.79 14.70
N LYS A 8 12.45 13.41 14.39
CA LYS A 8 12.98 13.49 13.01
C LYS A 8 12.19 12.58 12.05
N ALA A 9 11.88 11.37 12.47
CA ALA A 9 11.08 10.44 11.68
C ALA A 9 9.65 10.98 11.48
N ASP A 10 9.00 11.48 12.53
CA ASP A 10 7.66 12.08 12.47
C ASP A 10 7.60 13.30 11.53
N PHE A 11 8.66 14.13 11.51
CA PHE A 11 8.76 15.25 10.58
C PHE A 11 8.82 14.78 9.12
N ILE A 12 9.68 13.81 8.81
CA ILE A 12 9.82 13.29 7.45
C ILE A 12 8.52 12.58 7.02
N SER A 13 7.97 11.72 7.90
CA SER A 13 6.73 11.00 7.66
C SER A 13 5.56 11.96 7.43
N SER A 14 5.43 13.03 8.22
CA SER A 14 4.36 14.01 8.03
C SER A 14 4.47 14.73 6.68
N ILE A 15 5.68 15.10 6.22
CA ILE A 15 5.85 15.69 4.88
C ILE A 15 5.44 14.70 3.78
N VAL A 16 5.92 13.46 3.84
CA VAL A 16 5.59 12.43 2.85
C VAL A 16 4.09 12.17 2.81
N LEU A 17 3.45 12.06 3.98
CA LEU A 17 2.01 11.79 4.09
C LEU A 17 1.15 13.02 3.72
N ILE A 18 1.63 14.25 3.93
CA ILE A 18 0.98 15.46 3.41
C ILE A 18 0.94 15.40 1.87
N ILE A 19 2.08 15.14 1.22
CA ILE A 19 2.17 15.05 -0.24
C ILE A 19 1.26 13.93 -0.76
N PHE A 20 1.30 12.76 -0.10
CA PHE A 20 0.46 11.62 -0.45
C PHE A 20 -1.04 11.94 -0.28
N GLY A 21 -1.45 12.50 0.86
CA GLY A 21 -2.84 12.88 1.15
C GLY A 21 -3.39 13.92 0.16
N ILE A 22 -2.59 14.94 -0.19
CA ILE A 22 -2.94 15.91 -1.25
C ILE A 22 -3.15 15.19 -2.57
N THR A 23 -2.20 14.33 -2.96
CA THR A 23 -2.25 13.60 -4.24
C THR A 23 -3.49 12.72 -4.34
N VAL A 24 -3.77 11.92 -3.31
CA VAL A 24 -4.95 11.04 -3.25
C VAL A 24 -6.24 11.85 -3.31
N THR A 25 -6.34 12.93 -2.52
CA THR A 25 -7.53 13.80 -2.51
C THR A 25 -7.75 14.43 -3.88
N TRP A 26 -6.69 14.91 -4.52
CA TRP A 26 -6.76 15.52 -5.84
C TRP A 26 -7.17 14.52 -6.93
N MET A 27 -6.61 13.30 -6.89
CA MET A 27 -7.00 12.22 -7.79
C MET A 27 -8.46 11.80 -7.58
N ALA A 28 -8.91 11.72 -6.34
CA ALA A 28 -10.28 11.39 -5.99
C ALA A 28 -11.30 12.43 -6.50
N ILE A 29 -10.97 13.72 -6.42
CA ILE A 29 -11.82 14.80 -6.95
C ILE A 29 -11.94 14.72 -8.47
N LYS A 30 -10.88 14.27 -9.16
CA LYS A 30 -10.88 14.11 -10.62
C LYS A 30 -11.67 12.89 -11.12
N MET A 31 -12.08 11.99 -10.24
CA MET A 31 -12.84 10.81 -10.65
C MET A 31 -14.26 11.19 -11.09
N PRO A 32 -14.80 10.53 -12.13
CA PRO A 32 -16.12 10.85 -12.66
C PRO A 32 -17.18 10.61 -11.59
N ARG A 33 -17.99 11.63 -11.35
CA ARG A 33 -19.23 11.51 -10.60
C ARG A 33 -20.27 11.05 -11.60
N LEU A 34 -20.71 9.80 -11.49
CA LEU A 34 -21.64 9.15 -12.42
C LEU A 34 -23.08 9.73 -12.30
N GLU A 35 -23.20 11.03 -12.07
CA GLU A 35 -24.43 11.79 -11.84
C GLU A 35 -25.33 11.75 -13.09
N GLU A 36 -24.74 11.76 -14.29
CA GLU A 36 -25.44 11.61 -15.57
C GLU A 36 -26.16 10.25 -15.71
N LYS A 37 -25.79 9.25 -14.90
CA LYS A 37 -26.45 7.93 -14.86
C LYS A 37 -27.53 7.82 -13.77
N GLY A 38 -27.85 8.93 -13.08
CA GLY A 38 -28.84 8.95 -11.99
C GLY A 38 -28.42 8.15 -10.76
N ILE A 39 -27.13 7.84 -10.64
CA ILE A 39 -26.57 7.04 -9.53
C ILE A 39 -26.39 7.93 -8.31
N ASN A 40 -26.61 7.37 -7.11
CA ASN A 40 -26.46 8.06 -5.84
C ASN A 40 -25.05 8.70 -5.72
N PRO A 41 -24.92 10.01 -5.43
CA PRO A 41 -23.63 10.69 -5.29
C PRO A 41 -22.66 10.04 -4.29
N TYR A 42 -23.17 9.35 -3.26
CA TYR A 42 -22.36 8.67 -2.26
C TYR A 42 -21.67 7.39 -2.77
N THR A 43 -22.11 6.85 -3.91
CA THR A 43 -21.48 5.67 -4.53
C THR A 43 -20.48 6.04 -5.61
N ALA A 44 -20.14 7.32 -5.76
CA ALA A 44 -19.12 7.74 -6.71
C ALA A 44 -17.75 7.17 -6.29
N PRO A 45 -16.94 6.66 -7.25
CA PRO A 45 -15.70 5.94 -6.95
C PRO A 45 -14.67 6.80 -6.20
N GLY A 46 -14.74 8.13 -6.34
CA GLY A 46 -13.87 9.08 -5.66
C GLY A 46 -14.21 9.35 -4.19
N VAL A 47 -15.39 8.96 -3.68
CA VAL A 47 -15.84 9.37 -2.33
C VAL A 47 -14.97 8.77 -1.24
N VAL A 48 -14.85 7.44 -1.20
CA VAL A 48 -14.05 6.71 -0.20
C VAL A 48 -12.57 7.11 -0.25
N PRO A 49 -11.86 7.05 -1.40
CA PRO A 49 -10.47 7.48 -1.45
C PRO A 49 -10.31 8.97 -1.13
N GLY A 50 -11.28 9.82 -1.49
CA GLY A 50 -11.27 11.24 -1.14
C GLY A 50 -11.33 11.48 0.37
N ILE A 51 -12.25 10.81 1.07
CA ILE A 51 -12.35 10.89 2.54
C ILE A 51 -11.05 10.42 3.20
N LEU A 52 -10.50 9.28 2.77
CA LEU A 52 -9.23 8.76 3.29
C LEU A 52 -8.08 9.74 3.03
N GLY A 53 -7.99 10.32 1.84
CA GLY A 53 -6.99 11.33 1.49
C GLY A 53 -7.06 12.57 2.40
N VAL A 54 -8.27 13.08 2.66
CA VAL A 54 -8.49 14.22 3.56
C VAL A 54 -8.10 13.88 4.99
N VAL A 55 -8.51 12.73 5.51
CA VAL A 55 -8.15 12.31 6.88
C VAL A 55 -6.63 12.16 7.02
N ILE A 56 -5.96 11.52 6.06
CA ILE A 56 -4.49 11.39 6.05
C ILE A 56 -3.84 12.78 6.04
N LEU A 57 -4.32 13.68 5.17
CA LEU A 57 -3.78 15.04 5.07
C LEU A 57 -3.93 15.80 6.40
N LEU A 58 -5.10 15.74 7.03
CA LEU A 58 -5.37 16.40 8.31
C LEU A 58 -4.47 15.87 9.43
N LEU A 59 -4.39 14.54 9.60
CA LEU A 59 -3.55 13.93 10.63
C LEU A 59 -2.07 14.25 10.39
N SER A 60 -1.63 14.28 9.14
CA SER A 60 -0.24 14.59 8.78
C SER A 60 0.10 16.06 9.03
N LEU A 61 -0.84 16.97 8.77
CA LEU A 61 -0.72 18.38 9.15
C LEU A 61 -0.63 18.56 10.66
N ILE A 62 -1.45 17.84 11.43
CA ILE A 62 -1.38 17.85 12.90
C ILE A 62 -0.01 17.38 13.39
N MET A 63 0.51 16.28 12.83
CA MET A 63 1.86 15.79 13.14
C MET A 63 2.95 16.81 12.77
N PHE A 64 2.85 17.43 11.59
CA PHE A 64 3.80 18.44 11.12
C PHE A 64 3.84 19.66 12.05
N VAL A 65 2.68 20.21 12.38
CA VAL A 65 2.54 21.36 13.30
C VAL A 65 3.05 21.01 14.69
N ARG A 66 2.71 19.82 15.21
CA ARG A 66 3.21 19.33 16.51
C ARG A 66 4.74 19.29 16.53
N THR A 67 5.37 18.81 15.46
CA THR A 67 6.82 18.67 15.39
C THR A 67 7.53 20.03 15.31
N ILE A 68 6.97 21.00 14.58
CA ILE A 68 7.57 22.35 14.43
C ILE A 68 7.35 23.24 15.65
N ARG A 69 6.23 23.08 16.39
CA ARG A 69 5.96 23.85 17.61
C ARG A 69 6.93 23.57 18.76
N HIS A 70 7.71 22.50 18.70
CA HIS A 70 8.75 22.24 19.70
C HIS A 70 10.02 23.01 19.31
N SER A 71 10.28 24.11 20.03
CA SER A 71 11.31 25.11 19.75
C SER A 71 12.76 24.59 19.60
N ASP A 72 13.05 23.36 20.03
CA ASP A 72 14.39 22.75 19.97
C ASP A 72 14.63 21.93 18.68
N PHE A 73 13.68 21.90 17.75
CA PHE A 73 13.72 21.06 16.56
C PHE A 73 14.00 21.86 15.28
N LEU A 74 15.29 22.08 15.01
CA LEU A 74 15.78 22.34 13.65
C LEU A 74 16.30 21.01 13.08
N PRO A 75 15.60 20.38 12.12
CA PRO A 75 16.06 19.14 11.52
C PRO A 75 17.32 19.44 10.70
N LYS A 76 18.49 19.18 11.29
CA LYS A 76 19.73 19.05 10.50
C LYS A 76 19.56 17.81 9.63
N ILE A 77 19.32 18.02 8.34
CA ILE A 77 19.20 16.95 7.34
C ILE A 77 20.59 16.36 7.14
N GLU A 78 20.95 15.37 7.97
CA GLU A 78 22.14 14.56 7.75
C GLU A 78 21.87 13.60 6.59
N LYS A 79 22.44 13.91 5.42
CA LYS A 79 22.40 13.06 4.21
C LYS A 79 22.95 11.65 4.42
N GLY A 80 23.57 11.34 5.57
CA GLY A 80 24.17 10.04 5.89
C GLY A 80 23.20 8.95 6.37
N ASN A 81 22.04 9.29 6.96
CA ASN A 81 21.17 8.29 7.60
C ASN A 81 20.15 7.61 6.67
N VAL A 82 19.89 8.17 5.48
CA VAL A 82 18.89 7.61 4.55
C VAL A 82 19.32 6.21 4.06
N LYS A 83 20.62 6.00 3.81
CA LYS A 83 21.15 4.69 3.38
C LYS A 83 21.03 3.61 4.47
N ASN A 84 21.12 3.99 5.75
CA ASN A 84 20.96 3.03 6.85
C ASN A 84 19.49 2.72 7.13
N LEU A 85 18.57 3.68 6.92
CA LEU A 85 17.13 3.43 6.99
C LEU A 85 16.64 2.47 5.90
N ILE A 86 17.18 2.57 4.68
CA ILE A 86 16.85 1.67 3.56
C ILE A 86 17.42 0.26 3.76
N LYS A 87 18.46 0.09 4.58
CA LYS A 87 19.07 -1.20 4.88
C LYS A 87 18.38 -1.97 6.01
N ASP A 88 17.47 -1.32 6.73
CA ASP A 88 16.69 -1.98 7.78
C ASP A 88 15.78 -3.07 7.17
N GLU A 89 15.75 -4.25 7.79
CA GLU A 89 14.94 -5.37 7.29
C GLU A 89 13.45 -5.01 7.20
N GLY A 90 12.94 -4.19 8.14
CA GLY A 90 11.56 -3.73 8.14
C GLY A 90 11.26 -2.82 6.94
N THR A 91 12.15 -1.87 6.66
CA THR A 91 12.02 -0.98 5.49
C THR A 91 12.09 -1.75 4.18
N ILE A 92 12.99 -2.74 4.06
CA ILE A 92 13.10 -3.58 2.86
C ILE A 92 11.82 -4.38 2.65
N ARG A 93 11.27 -5.00 3.71
CA ARG A 93 9.98 -5.71 3.65
C ARG A 93 8.87 -4.77 3.15
N LEU A 94 8.79 -3.56 3.70
CA LEU A 94 7.81 -2.56 3.28
C LEU A 94 7.95 -2.20 1.79
N MET A 95 9.17 -1.95 1.32
CA MET A 95 9.45 -1.58 -0.06
C MET A 95 9.17 -2.73 -1.04
N VAL A 96 9.49 -3.98 -0.66
CA VAL A 96 9.17 -5.17 -1.47
C VAL A 96 7.66 -5.37 -1.54
N SER A 97 6.92 -5.23 -0.43
CA SER A 97 5.45 -5.28 -0.44
C SER A 97 4.87 -4.22 -1.37
N LEU A 98 5.33 -2.98 -1.25
CA LEU A 98 4.87 -1.87 -2.08
C LEU A 98 5.14 -2.14 -3.56
N ALA A 99 6.34 -2.61 -3.89
CA ALA A 99 6.70 -2.96 -5.26
C ALA A 99 5.82 -4.08 -5.83
N LEU A 100 5.59 -5.15 -5.06
CA LEU A 100 4.69 -6.24 -5.46
C LEU A 100 3.26 -5.74 -5.71
N CYS A 101 2.72 -4.90 -4.82
CA CYS A 101 1.40 -4.30 -4.98
C CYS A 101 1.31 -3.42 -6.23
N LEU A 102 2.32 -2.59 -6.50
CA LEU A 102 2.37 -1.73 -7.68
C LEU A 102 2.49 -2.54 -8.96
N VAL A 103 3.34 -3.57 -8.99
CA VAL A 103 3.47 -4.49 -10.13
C VAL A 103 2.14 -5.18 -10.40
N TYR A 104 1.46 -5.69 -9.38
CA TYR A 104 0.14 -6.29 -9.54
C TYR A 104 -0.87 -5.30 -10.12
N ALA A 105 -1.04 -4.13 -9.48
CA ALA A 105 -2.08 -3.17 -9.85
C ALA A 105 -1.83 -2.45 -11.18
N LEU A 106 -0.58 -2.11 -11.51
CA LEU A 106 -0.24 -1.30 -12.68
C LEU A 106 0.23 -2.12 -13.88
N VAL A 107 0.76 -3.33 -13.67
CA VAL A 107 1.37 -4.14 -14.74
C VAL A 107 0.59 -5.42 -14.99
N LEU A 108 0.16 -6.17 -13.97
CA LEU A 108 -0.51 -7.45 -14.22
C LEU A 108 -2.00 -7.26 -14.56
N VAL A 109 -2.71 -6.48 -13.75
CA VAL A 109 -4.14 -6.24 -13.94
C VAL A 109 -4.38 -5.52 -15.27
N GLY A 110 -5.16 -6.14 -16.16
CA GLY A 110 -5.49 -5.62 -17.49
C GLY A 110 -4.57 -6.09 -18.63
N ASN A 111 -3.39 -6.65 -18.33
CA ASN A 111 -2.47 -7.20 -19.34
C ASN A 111 -2.52 -8.74 -19.46
N ILE A 112 -2.93 -9.43 -18.39
CA ILE A 112 -3.10 -10.89 -18.35
C ILE A 112 -4.45 -11.23 -17.71
N PRO A 113 -4.97 -12.47 -17.88
CA PRO A 113 -6.23 -12.88 -17.26
C PRO A 113 -6.20 -12.66 -15.75
N TYR A 114 -7.27 -12.09 -15.20
CA TYR A 114 -7.33 -11.65 -13.80
C TYR A 114 -7.03 -12.78 -12.81
N VAL A 115 -7.51 -13.99 -13.10
CA VAL A 115 -7.26 -15.20 -12.30
C VAL A 115 -5.75 -15.49 -12.23
N LEU A 116 -5.05 -15.37 -13.35
CA LEU A 116 -3.60 -15.59 -13.40
C LEU A 116 -2.84 -14.46 -12.71
N ALA A 117 -3.27 -13.20 -12.88
CA ALA A 117 -2.69 -12.05 -12.18
C ALA A 117 -2.75 -12.22 -10.66
N THR A 118 -3.93 -12.57 -10.14
CA THR A 118 -4.18 -12.75 -8.71
C THR A 118 -3.38 -13.93 -8.17
N PHE A 119 -3.32 -15.03 -8.91
CA PHE A 119 -2.50 -16.19 -8.56
C PHE A 119 -1.02 -15.81 -8.45
N LEU A 120 -0.45 -15.16 -9.47
CA LEU A 120 0.96 -14.77 -9.49
C LEU A 120 1.29 -13.78 -8.37
N PHE A 121 0.38 -12.84 -8.09
CA PHE A 121 0.55 -11.89 -7.00
C PHE A 121 0.58 -12.59 -5.63
N VAL A 122 -0.44 -13.40 -5.30
CA VAL A 122 -0.51 -14.09 -4.00
C VAL A 122 0.67 -15.05 -3.84
N PHE A 123 0.95 -15.85 -4.87
CA PHE A 123 2.08 -16.78 -4.86
C PHE A 123 3.41 -16.05 -4.68
N GLY A 124 3.67 -15.01 -5.47
CA GLY A 124 4.89 -14.22 -5.39
C GLY A 124 5.05 -13.52 -4.03
N PHE A 125 3.95 -13.05 -3.45
CA PHE A 125 3.94 -12.43 -2.13
C PHE A 125 4.34 -13.44 -1.04
N ILE A 126 3.70 -14.61 -1.00
CA ILE A 126 4.01 -15.67 -0.02
C ILE A 126 5.48 -16.11 -0.18
N LEU A 127 5.95 -16.35 -1.40
CA LEU A 127 7.35 -16.75 -1.60
C LEU A 127 8.34 -15.67 -1.17
N CYS A 128 8.05 -14.38 -1.44
CA CYS A 128 8.92 -13.29 -1.02
C CYS A 128 9.01 -13.18 0.50
N PHE A 129 7.90 -13.36 1.22
CA PHE A 129 7.84 -13.15 2.66
C PHE A 129 8.15 -14.39 3.49
N ASP A 130 7.63 -15.56 3.14
CA ASP A 130 7.79 -16.79 3.93
C ASP A 130 9.12 -17.51 3.65
N MET A 131 9.71 -17.38 2.44
CA MET A 131 10.99 -18.05 2.15
C MET A 131 12.24 -17.27 2.57
N LYS A 132 12.18 -15.93 2.60
CA LYS A 132 13.36 -15.08 2.84
C LYS A 132 13.42 -14.51 4.25
N PHE A 133 12.27 -14.23 4.85
CA PHE A 133 12.21 -13.46 6.09
C PHE A 133 11.83 -14.27 7.33
N ASP A 134 11.38 -15.51 7.14
CA ASP A 134 11.15 -16.46 8.22
C ASP A 134 12.42 -17.31 8.41
N LYS A 135 13.03 -17.24 9.60
CA LYS A 135 14.23 -18.03 9.97
C LYS A 135 13.87 -19.46 10.40
N ILE A 136 12.58 -19.80 10.40
CA ILE A 136 12.09 -21.12 10.80
C ILE A 136 12.52 -22.12 9.72
N GLU A 137 13.09 -23.24 10.16
CA GLU A 137 13.55 -24.37 9.35
C GLU A 137 12.37 -25.15 8.75
N LYS A 138 11.44 -24.45 8.09
CA LYS A 138 10.38 -25.05 7.29
C LYS A 138 11.03 -25.58 6.01
N SER A 139 10.68 -26.82 5.66
CA SER A 139 11.07 -27.41 4.38
C SER A 139 10.62 -26.48 3.24
N ARG A 140 11.55 -25.93 2.46
CA ARG A 140 11.27 -25.01 1.33
C ARG A 140 10.22 -25.58 0.38
N LYS A 141 10.20 -26.90 0.18
CA LYS A 141 9.19 -27.59 -0.64
C LYS A 141 7.79 -27.44 -0.07
N LYS A 142 7.64 -27.56 1.26
CA LYS A 142 6.34 -27.39 1.93
C LYS A 142 5.82 -25.97 1.76
N ILE A 143 6.67 -24.95 1.89
CA ILE A 143 6.28 -23.55 1.66
C ILE A 143 5.78 -23.35 0.24
N ILE A 144 6.53 -23.83 -0.77
CA ILE A 144 6.12 -23.69 -2.18
C ILE A 144 4.78 -24.37 -2.45
N ILE A 145 4.57 -25.58 -1.91
CA ILE A 145 3.31 -26.32 -2.08
C ILE A 145 2.15 -25.58 -1.41
N VAL A 146 2.32 -25.13 -0.16
CA VAL A 146 1.29 -24.38 0.56
C VAL A 146 0.98 -23.07 -0.17
N ALA A 147 2.01 -22.32 -0.57
CA ALA A 147 1.85 -21.07 -1.32
C ALA A 147 1.10 -21.29 -2.64
N PHE A 148 1.40 -22.38 -3.35
CA PHE A 148 0.74 -22.71 -4.60
C PHE A 148 -0.74 -23.01 -4.38
N ILE A 149 -1.07 -23.82 -3.37
CA ILE A 149 -2.45 -24.15 -3.00
C ILE A 149 -3.21 -22.90 -2.55
N GLU A 150 -2.63 -22.09 -1.66
CA GLU A 150 -3.23 -20.85 -1.18
C GLU A 150 -3.47 -19.85 -2.31
N ALA A 151 -2.53 -19.73 -3.26
CA ALA A 151 -2.68 -18.86 -4.42
C ALA A 151 -3.79 -19.34 -5.37
N ILE A 152 -3.94 -20.65 -5.59
CA ILE A 152 -5.06 -21.21 -6.37
C ILE A 152 -6.38 -20.90 -5.69
N ILE A 153 -6.50 -21.25 -4.41
CA ILE A 153 -7.75 -21.07 -3.65
C ILE A 153 -8.11 -19.58 -3.59
N SER A 154 -7.15 -18.73 -3.22
CA SER A 154 -7.38 -17.29 -3.11
C SER A 154 -7.76 -16.68 -4.46
N SER A 155 -7.06 -17.04 -5.54
CA SER A 155 -7.40 -16.53 -6.88
C SER A 155 -8.79 -16.96 -7.31
N ALA A 156 -9.18 -18.22 -7.10
CA ALA A 156 -10.50 -18.70 -7.43
C ALA A 156 -11.59 -18.00 -6.60
N VAL A 157 -11.41 -17.89 -5.28
CA VAL A 157 -12.37 -17.25 -4.37
C VAL A 157 -12.54 -15.77 -4.69
N ILE A 158 -11.43 -15.05 -4.88
CA ILE A 158 -11.46 -13.62 -5.21
C ILE A 158 -12.13 -13.42 -6.57
N SER A 159 -11.74 -14.18 -7.60
CA SER A 159 -12.34 -14.07 -8.94
C SER A 159 -13.84 -14.38 -8.92
N ALA A 160 -14.26 -15.39 -8.16
CA ALA A 160 -15.66 -15.72 -7.96
C ALA A 160 -16.41 -14.59 -7.23
N ALA A 161 -15.81 -13.97 -6.21
CA ALA A 161 -16.42 -12.81 -5.55
C ALA A 161 -16.59 -11.64 -6.53
N PHE A 162 -15.59 -11.34 -7.37
CA PHE A 162 -15.73 -10.28 -8.37
C PHE A 162 -16.80 -10.58 -9.42
N GLN A 163 -16.86 -11.81 -9.95
CA GLN A 163 -17.85 -12.19 -10.96
C GLN A 163 -19.27 -12.32 -10.40
N TYR A 164 -19.45 -12.99 -9.25
CA TYR A 164 -20.77 -13.36 -8.74
C TYR A 164 -21.30 -12.45 -7.64
N LEU A 165 -20.42 -11.86 -6.81
CA LEU A 165 -20.84 -10.94 -5.75
C LEU A 165 -20.87 -9.50 -6.25
N PHE A 166 -19.82 -9.08 -6.95
CA PHE A 166 -19.68 -7.71 -7.44
C PHE A 166 -20.13 -7.53 -8.89
N LEU A 167 -20.45 -8.62 -9.61
CA LEU A 167 -20.93 -8.59 -10.99
C LEU A 167 -20.00 -7.80 -11.93
N VAL A 168 -18.69 -7.97 -11.74
CA VAL A 168 -17.63 -7.35 -12.54
C VAL A 168 -17.15 -8.33 -13.60
N ASP A 169 -17.15 -7.89 -14.85
CA ASP A 169 -16.53 -8.61 -15.95
C ASP A 169 -15.00 -8.53 -15.81
N LEU A 170 -14.38 -9.67 -15.52
CA LEU A 170 -12.93 -9.79 -15.37
C LEU A 170 -12.27 -10.05 -16.74
N PRO A 171 -11.16 -9.36 -17.07
CA PRO A 171 -10.36 -9.66 -18.26
C PRO A 171 -9.56 -10.97 -18.14
#